data_AF-B2HPK0-F1
#
_entry.id   AF-B2HPK0-F1
#
_cell.length_a   1.000
_cell.length_b   1.000
_cell.length_c   1.000
_cell.angle_alpha   90.00
_cell.angle_beta   90.00
_cell.angle_gamma   90.00
#
_symmetry.space_group_name_H-M   'P 1'
#
loop_
_entity.id
_entity.type
_entity.pdbx_description
1 polymer ?
#
loop_
_entity_poly.entity_id
_entity_poly.type
_entity_poly.pdbx_seq_one_letter_code
_entity_poly.pdbx_strand_id
1 'polypeptide(L)' 'MSSTRETWTLQAVDYRGGVVGELDIKATCSDGRSEVITMQRWPAGWRAPLHPPLSPKMERALLRVAREAVELGMIA' A
#
# COMPACT_ATOMS: atom_id res chain seq x y z
N MET A 1 7.80 27.94 -8.67
CA MET A 1 8.49 26.71 -8.21
C MET A 1 7.76 25.53 -8.79
N SER A 2 8.36 24.83 -9.75
CA SER A 2 7.75 23.66 -10.37
C SER A 2 7.70 22.55 -9.33
N SER A 3 6.53 22.33 -8.72
CA SER A 3 6.24 21.13 -7.94
C SER A 3 6.31 19.97 -8.93
N THR A 4 7.48 19.34 -9.06
CA THR A 4 7.60 18.05 -9.73
C THR A 4 6.59 17.13 -9.06
N ARG A 5 5.50 16.82 -9.77
CA ARG A 5 4.42 15.98 -9.23
C ARG A 5 5.01 14.59 -9.03
N GLU A 6 5.35 14.26 -7.78
CA GLU A 6 5.79 12.93 -7.42
C GLU A 6 4.71 11.93 -7.85
N THR A 7 5.09 11.04 -8.76
CA THR A 7 4.19 10.01 -9.29
C THR A 7 4.62 8.68 -8.71
N TRP A 8 3.72 8.04 -7.98
CA TRP A 8 3.98 6.79 -7.28
C TRP A 8 3.13 5.67 -7.87
N THR A 9 3.79 4.55 -8.20
CA THR A 9 3.15 3.29 -8.58
C THR A 9 3.11 2.38 -7.37
N LEU A 10 1.93 1.84 -7.07
CA LEU A 10 1.69 0.95 -5.94
C LEU A 10 1.39 -0.46 -6.44
N GLN A 11 2.02 -1.46 -5.84
CA GLN A 11 1.81 -2.86 -6.18
C GLN A 11 1.75 -3.71 -4.91
N ALA A 12 0.71 -4.53 -4.77
CA ALA A 12 0.66 -5.58 -3.76
C ALA A 12 1.70 -6.66 -4.06
N VAL A 13 2.50 -7.06 -3.05
CA VAL A 13 3.65 -7.95 -3.26
C VAL A 13 3.54 -9.26 -2.50
N ASP A 14 3.12 -9.24 -1.23
CA ASP A 14 3.17 -10.44 -0.39
C ASP A 14 2.11 -10.43 0.73
N TYR A 15 1.68 -11.63 1.15
CA TYR A 15 0.83 -11.87 2.31
C TYR A 15 1.59 -12.69 3.35
N ARG A 16 1.71 -12.16 4.57
CA ARG A 16 2.31 -12.91 5.67
C ARG A 16 1.23 -13.55 6.53
N GLY A 17 1.45 -14.81 6.92
CA GLY A 17 0.76 -15.43 8.06
C GLY A 17 -0.41 -16.38 7.77
N GLY A 18 -0.61 -16.86 6.53
CA GLY A 18 -1.58 -17.94 6.21
C GLY A 18 -3.07 -17.56 6.30
N VAL A 19 -3.38 -16.47 7.00
CA VAL A 19 -4.64 -15.71 6.96
C VAL A 19 -4.19 -14.29 6.65
N VAL A 20 -4.72 -13.67 5.60
CA VAL A 20 -4.33 -12.32 5.13
C VAL A 20 -4.41 -11.29 6.27
N GLY A 21 -3.36 -11.18 7.08
CA GLY A 21 -3.26 -10.34 8.27
C GLY A 21 -2.36 -9.15 8.02
N GLU A 22 -1.38 -9.32 7.13
CA GLU A 22 -0.49 -8.28 6.65
C GLU A 22 -0.38 -8.35 5.13
N LEU A 23 -0.22 -7.19 4.50
CA LEU A 23 -0.02 -7.05 3.06
C LEU A 23 1.08 -6.05 2.79
N ASP A 24 2.17 -6.50 2.17
CA ASP A 24 3.24 -5.63 1.73
C ASP A 24 2.87 -4.97 0.40
N ILE A 25 2.86 -3.63 0.36
CA ILE A 25 2.67 -2.84 -0.85
C ILE A 25 3.99 -2.16 -1.19
N LYS A 26 4.54 -2.46 -2.36
CA LYS A 26 5.70 -1.76 -2.89
C LYS A 26 5.25 -0.47 -3.57
N ALA A 27 5.76 0.65 -3.09
CA ALA A 27 5.59 1.96 -3.69
C ALA A 27 6.87 2.34 -4.44
N THR A 28 6.76 2.67 -5.72
CA THR A 28 7.88 3.11 -6.55
C THR A 28 7.58 4.49 -7.11
N CYS A 29 8.43 5.47 -6.79
CA CYS A 29 8.32 6.82 -7.33
C CYS A 29 8.98 6.89 -8.72
N SER A 30 8.45 7.75 -9.58
CA SER A 30 9.01 8.07 -10.90
C SER A 30 10.45 8.59 -10.85
N ASP A 31 10.92 9.06 -9.69
CA ASP A 31 12.29 9.54 -9.47
C ASP A 31 13.28 8.42 -9.09
N GLY A 32 12.83 7.17 -9.02
CA GLY A 32 13.65 6.01 -8.70
C GLY A 32 13.66 5.60 -7.23
N ARG A 33 13.01 6.37 -6.32
CA ARG A 33 12.81 5.93 -4.93
C ARG A 33 11.83 4.76 -4.87
N SER A 34 12.08 3.83 -3.96
CA SER A 34 11.14 2.76 -3.65
C SER A 34 11.06 2.51 -2.16
N GLU A 35 9.86 2.24 -1.67
CA GLU A 35 9.60 1.85 -0.30
C GLU A 35 8.60 0.69 -0.25
N VAL A 36 8.63 -0.07 0.85
CA VAL A 36 7.64 -1.11 1.14
C VAL A 36 6.81 -0.65 2.31
N ILE A 37 5.49 -0.67 2.12
CA ILE A 37 4.51 -0.24 3.12
C ILE A 37 3.70 -1.48 3.51
N THR A 38 3.86 -1.93 4.74
CA THR A 38 3.14 -3.07 5.28
C THR A 38 1.79 -2.63 5.83
N MET A 39 0.73 -2.97 5.13
CA MET A 39 -0.65 -2.79 5.56
C MET A 39 -1.03 -3.89 6.55
N GLN A 40 -1.83 -3.54 7.56
CA GLN A 40 -2.34 -4.51 8.55
C GLN A 40 -3.84 -4.65 8.43
N ARG A 41 -4.35 -5.89 8.49
CA ARG A 41 -5.78 -6.18 8.48
C ARG A 41 -6.32 -6.22 9.89
N TRP A 42 -7.29 -5.36 10.15
CA TRP A 42 -8.04 -5.29 11.41
C TRP A 42 -9.49 -5.74 11.16
N PRO A 43 -10.27 -6.08 12.21
CA PRO A 43 -11.69 -6.42 12.04
C PRO A 43 -12.51 -5.35 11.31
N ALA A 44 -12.14 -4.07 11.47
CA ALA A 44 -12.77 -2.93 10.80
C ALA A 44 -12.26 -2.68 9.36
N GLY A 45 -11.28 -3.45 8.87
CA GLY A 45 -10.66 -3.30 7.55
C GLY A 45 -9.15 -3.11 7.59
N TRP A 46 -8.57 -2.76 6.44
CA TRP A 46 -7.14 -2.49 6.30
C TRP A 46 -6.74 -1.17 6.94
N ARG A 47 -5.52 -1.12 7.49
CA ARG A 47 -4.90 0.09 8.03
C ARG A 47 -3.48 0.24 7.50
N ALA A 48 -3.15 1.46 7.09
CA ALA A 48 -1.78 1.84 6.78
C ALA A 48 -0.99 2.04 8.08
N PRO A 49 0.33 1.82 8.07
CA PRO A 49 1.17 2.07 9.23
C PRO A 49 1.23 3.57 9.53
N LEU A 50 1.37 3.92 10.82
CA LEU A 50 1.51 5.32 11.26
C LEU A 50 2.84 5.95 10.82
N HIS A 51 3.83 5.12 10.49
CA HIS A 51 5.16 5.52 10.03
C HIS A 51 5.56 4.73 8.79
N PRO A 52 6.10 5.38 7.73
CA PRO A 52 6.35 6.82 7.60
C PRO A 52 5.05 7.65 7.53
N PRO A 53 5.08 8.98 7.79
CA PRO A 53 3.91 9.83 7.65
C PRO A 53 3.51 9.90 6.16
N LEU A 54 2.42 9.22 5.83
CA LEU A 54 1.86 9.18 4.47
C LEU A 54 0.96 10.38 4.24
N SER A 55 0.99 10.94 3.03
CA SER A 55 -0.02 11.91 2.65
C SER A 55 -1.42 11.26 2.60
N PRO A 56 -2.51 11.98 2.88
CA PRO A 56 -3.88 11.43 2.79
C PRO A 56 -4.25 10.89 1.40
N LYS A 57 -3.54 11.30 0.33
CA LYS A 57 -3.71 10.73 -1.01
C LYS A 57 -3.05 9.36 -1.12
N MET A 58 -1.84 9.21 -0.60
CA MET A 58 -1.11 7.95 -0.58
C MET A 58 -1.84 6.91 0.27
N GLU A 59 -2.30 7.29 1.46
CA GLU A 59 -3.06 6.41 2.36
C GLU A 59 -4.31 5.84 1.68
N ARG A 60 -5.11 6.69 1.02
CA ARG A 60 -6.29 6.25 0.27
C ARG A 60 -5.94 5.30 -0.88
N ALA A 61 -4.82 5.54 -1.57
CA ALA A 61 -4.37 4.68 -2.66
C ALA A 61 -3.92 3.30 -2.12
N LEU A 62 -3.21 3.26 -1.00
CA LEU A 62 -2.80 2.01 -0.35
C LEU A 62 -4.00 1.20 0.15
N LEU A 63 -4.97 1.85 0.80
CA LEU A 63 -6.20 1.20 1.25
C LEU A 63 -6.99 0.59 0.07
N ARG A 64 -7.04 1.30 -1.06
CA ARG A 64 -7.66 0.80 -2.28
C ARG A 64 -6.94 -0.43 -2.82
N VAL A 65 -5.61 -0.37 -2.95
CA VAL A 65 -4.79 -1.51 -3.40
C VAL A 65 -4.96 -2.71 -2.47
N ALA A 66 -4.95 -2.48 -1.15
CA ALA A 66 -5.12 -3.54 -0.16
C ALA A 66 -6.50 -4.22 -0.23
N ARG A 67 -7.54 -3.42 -0.48
CA ARG A 67 -8.89 -3.94 -0.69
C ARG A 67 -9.00 -4.72 -1.99
N GLU A 68 -8.50 -4.17 -3.10
CA GLU A 68 -8.54 -4.80 -4.42
C GLU A 68 -7.76 -6.12 -4.43
N ALA A 69 -6.59 -6.17 -3.79
CA ALA A 69 -5.77 -7.38 -3.73
C ALA A 69 -6.52 -8.56 -3.07
N VAL A 70 -7.31 -8.28 -2.01
CA VAL A 70 -8.11 -9.30 -1.31
C VAL A 70 -9.44 -9.61 -1.97
N GLU A 71 -10.20 -8.58 -2.37
CA GLU A 71 -11.56 -8.77 -2.90
C GLU A 71 -11.56 -9.38 -4.31
N LEU A 72 -10.54 -9.08 -5.12
CA LEU A 72 -10.45 -9.58 -6.49
C LEU A 72 -9.67 -10.89 -6.60
N GLY A 73 -9.19 -11.45 -5.47
CA GLY A 73 -8.43 -12.70 -5.43
C GLY A 73 -7.21 -12.68 -6.35
N MET A 74 -6.66 -11.49 -6.64
CA MET A 74 -5.54 -11.34 -7.59
C MET A 74 -4.26 -11.98 -7.08
N ILE A 75 -4.20 -12.30 -5.79
CA ILE A 75 -3.12 -13.04 -5.16
C ILE A 75 -3.80 -14.00 -4.15
N ALA A 76 -3.57 -15.31 -4.34
CA ALA A 76 -4.19 -16.42 -3.60
C ALA A 76 -3.18 -17.11 -2.67
#